data_AF-B1LXC7-F1
#
_entry.id   AF-B1LXC7-F1
#
_cell.length_a   1.000
_cell.length_b   1.000
_cell.length_c   1.000
_cell.angle_alpha   90.00
_cell.angle_beta   90.00
_cell.angle_gamma   90.00
#
_symmetry.space_group_name_H-M   'P 1'
#
loop_
_entity.id
_entity.type
_entity.pdbx_description
1 polymer ?
#
loop_
_entity_poly.entity_id
_entity_poly.type
_entity_poly.pdbx_seq_one_letter_code
_entity_poly.pdbx_strand_id
1 'polypeptide(L)'
;MAAVLGLGADCPAKAYGHWNCRSAPIEAETYVAALERHILRWRAGEEIDDQTGLSHLSSAMCCLAIVRDAQEARTLVDNRRGSPGVLAVMDRHDASSMPVVKPRPA
;
A
#
# COMPACT_ATOMS: atom_id res chain seq x y z
N MET A 1 -9.40 10.76 -6.27
CA MET A 1 -8.47 10.19 -5.26
C MET A 1 -7.76 11.25 -4.41
N ALA A 2 -7.99 12.56 -4.61
CA ALA A 2 -7.45 13.63 -3.74
C ALA A 2 -7.87 13.55 -2.26
N ALA A 3 -8.91 12.78 -1.92
CA ALA A 3 -9.43 12.65 -0.57
C ALA A 3 -8.56 11.78 0.37
N VAL A 4 -7.77 10.83 -0.15
CA VAL A 4 -6.91 9.97 0.71
C VAL A 4 -5.64 10.71 1.16
N LEU A 5 -5.23 11.75 0.43
CA LEU A 5 -4.09 12.60 0.76
C LEU A 5 -4.37 13.55 1.95
N GLY A 6 -5.63 13.70 2.38
CA GLY A 6 -6.05 14.67 3.40
C GLY A 6 -6.32 14.12 4.81
N LEU A 7 -6.18 12.81 5.07
CA LEU A 7 -6.66 12.19 6.32
C LEU A 7 -5.59 11.50 7.19
N GLY A 8 -4.30 11.56 6.85
CA GLY A 8 -3.23 10.99 7.67
C GLY A 8 -2.37 12.07 8.29
N ALA A 9 -2.54 12.37 9.58
CA ALA A 9 -1.70 13.35 10.27
C ALA A 9 -0.22 12.94 10.37
N ASP A 10 0.14 11.70 10.02
CA ASP A 10 1.50 11.15 10.10
C ASP A 10 1.84 10.26 8.88
N CYS A 11 1.18 10.49 7.74
CA CYS A 11 1.60 9.85 6.50
C CYS A 11 2.95 10.42 6.03
N PRO A 12 3.79 9.62 5.33
CA PRO A 12 4.98 10.16 4.67
C PRO A 12 4.65 11.37 3.78
N ALA A 13 3.45 11.41 3.17
CA ALA A 13 2.99 12.55 2.36
C ALA A 13 2.92 13.88 3.15
N LYS A 14 2.84 13.86 4.48
CA LYS A 14 2.93 15.07 5.31
C LYS A 14 4.38 15.53 5.49
N ALA A 15 5.32 14.59 5.64
CA ALA A 15 6.75 14.88 5.66
C ALA A 15 7.25 15.36 4.27
N TYR A 16 6.62 14.91 3.20
CA TYR A 16 7.01 15.24 1.82
C TYR A 16 6.19 16.38 1.20
N GLY A 17 5.10 16.83 1.83
CA GLY A 17 4.19 17.86 1.28
C GLY A 17 3.08 17.24 0.43
N HIS A 18 1.86 17.82 0.53
CA HIS A 18 0.59 17.31 0.01
C HIS A 18 0.54 16.92 -1.49
N TRP A 19 1.59 17.22 -2.26
CA TRP A 19 1.64 17.03 -3.72
C TRP A 19 2.97 16.50 -4.25
N ASN A 20 3.91 16.11 -3.38
CA ASN A 20 5.28 15.83 -3.82
C ASN A 20 5.36 14.64 -4.76
N CYS A 21 4.52 13.61 -4.58
CA CYS A 21 4.48 12.47 -5.47
C CYS A 21 3.97 12.80 -6.89
N ARG A 22 3.41 14.00 -7.14
CA ARG A 22 3.02 14.45 -8.50
C ARG A 22 4.06 15.33 -9.18
N SER A 23 5.01 15.88 -8.42
CA SER A 23 6.01 16.83 -8.91
C SER A 23 7.42 16.25 -8.92
N ALA A 24 7.69 15.32 -8.00
CA ALA A 24 8.96 14.63 -7.86
C ALA A 24 8.79 13.13 -8.17
N PRO A 25 9.78 12.52 -8.86
CA PRO A 25 9.75 11.10 -9.10
C PRO A 25 9.87 10.32 -7.78
N ILE A 26 9.09 9.26 -7.64
CA ILE A 26 9.14 8.35 -6.50
C ILE A 26 9.34 6.91 -6.95
N GLU A 27 10.01 6.10 -6.15
CA GLU A 27 10.27 4.70 -6.45
C GLU A 27 9.16 3.78 -5.94
N ALA A 28 8.66 2.89 -6.79
CA ALA A 28 7.61 1.94 -6.45
C ALA A 28 8.01 0.99 -5.31
N GLU A 29 9.22 0.43 -5.36
CA GLU A 29 9.70 -0.56 -4.38
C GLU A 29 9.75 0.00 -2.95
N THR A 30 10.08 1.29 -2.79
CA THR A 30 10.13 1.95 -1.48
C THR A 30 8.77 1.91 -0.77
N TYR A 31 7.70 2.20 -1.51
CA TYR A 31 6.35 2.21 -0.95
C TYR A 31 5.75 0.80 -0.83
N VAL A 32 6.15 -0.14 -1.70
CA VAL A 32 5.78 -1.55 -1.57
C VAL A 32 6.40 -2.16 -0.31
N ALA A 33 7.69 -1.93 -0.05
CA ALA A 33 8.35 -2.43 1.16
C ALA A 33 7.73 -1.84 2.45
N ALA A 34 7.36 -0.55 2.43
CA ALA A 34 6.65 0.07 3.56
C ALA A 34 5.26 -0.55 3.78
N LEU A 35 4.49 -0.75 2.70
CA LEU A 35 3.19 -1.42 2.72
C LEU A 35 3.29 -2.81 3.35
N GLU A 36 4.23 -3.63 2.88
CA GLU A 36 4.45 -4.98 3.39
C GLU A 36 4.75 -4.99 4.89
N ARG A 37 5.61 -4.07 5.37
CA ARG A 37 5.90 -3.94 6.80
C ARG A 37 4.64 -3.66 7.62
N HIS A 38 3.77 -2.75 7.18
CA HIS A 38 2.53 -2.46 7.92
C HIS A 38 1.56 -3.65 7.89
N ILE A 39 1.39 -4.31 6.75
CA ILE A 39 0.51 -5.48 6.64
C ILE A 39 1.03 -6.64 7.51
N LEU A 40 2.34 -6.87 7.55
CA LEU A 40 2.95 -7.93 8.35
C LEU A 40 2.79 -7.68 9.85
N ARG A 41 3.00 -6.43 10.32
CA ARG A 41 2.77 -6.05 11.73
C ARG A 41 1.31 -6.16 12.12
N TRP A 42 0.40 -5.67 11.28
CA TRP A 42 -1.03 -5.85 11.49
C TRP A 42 -1.43 -7.32 11.60
N ARG A 43 -0.93 -8.16 10.68
CA ARG A 43 -1.15 -9.62 10.74
C ARG A 43 -0.57 -10.28 11.99
N ALA A 44 0.49 -9.72 12.56
CA ALA A 44 1.08 -10.19 13.81
C ALA A 44 0.27 -9.76 15.06
N GLY A 45 -0.75 -8.92 14.91
CA GLY A 45 -1.62 -8.45 16.00
C GLY A 45 -1.31 -7.05 16.52
N GLU A 46 -0.38 -6.32 15.89
CA GLU A 46 -0.09 -4.92 16.20
C GLU A 46 -1.10 -4.03 15.45
N GLU A 47 -2.02 -3.38 16.17
CA GLU A 47 -3.07 -2.54 15.56
C GLU A 47 -2.56 -1.15 15.20
N ILE A 48 -1.72 -0.56 16.06
CA ILE A 48 -1.22 0.80 15.98
C ILE A 48 0.29 0.78 15.85
N ASP A 49 0.81 1.56 14.91
CA ASP A 49 2.25 1.78 14.74
C ASP A 49 2.75 2.75 15.81
N ASP A 50 3.62 2.27 16.70
CA ASP A 50 4.20 3.06 17.79
C ASP A 50 4.96 4.32 17.32
N GLN A 51 5.47 4.35 16.09
CA GLN A 51 6.21 5.50 15.57
C GLN A 51 5.30 6.64 15.14
N THR A 52 4.10 6.32 14.66
CA THR A 52 3.17 7.28 14.05
C THR A 52 1.90 7.47 14.88
N GLY A 53 1.58 6.55 15.79
CA GLY A 53 0.32 6.53 16.54
C GLY A 53 -0.91 6.20 15.67
N LEU A 54 -0.72 5.77 14.42
CA LEU A 54 -1.78 5.46 13.47
C LEU A 54 -1.96 3.96 13.28
N SER A 55 -3.14 3.57 12.80
CA SER A 55 -3.37 2.17 12.44
C SER A 55 -2.45 1.72 11.30
N HIS A 56 -1.89 0.52 11.42
CA HIS A 56 -1.12 -0.10 10.35
C HIS A 56 -1.92 -0.17 9.03
N LEU A 57 -3.23 -0.40 9.10
CA LEU A 57 -4.09 -0.42 7.91
C LEU A 57 -4.23 0.96 7.27
N SER A 58 -4.33 2.02 8.05
CA SER A 58 -4.35 3.40 7.54
C SER A 58 -3.04 3.74 6.83
N SER A 59 -1.90 3.36 7.40
CA SER A 59 -0.58 3.55 6.77
C SER A 59 -0.43 2.73 5.49
N ALA A 60 -0.95 1.50 5.47
CA ALA A 60 -0.99 0.66 4.26
C ALA A 60 -1.83 1.31 3.14
N MET A 61 -3.04 1.80 3.46
CA MET A 61 -3.88 2.53 2.50
C MET A 61 -3.19 3.77 1.95
N CYS A 62 -2.46 4.50 2.81
CA CYS A 62 -1.72 5.68 2.38
C CYS A 62 -0.60 5.32 1.38
N CYS A 63 0.16 4.25 1.63
CA CYS A 63 1.19 3.77 0.70
C CYS A 63 0.60 3.45 -0.68
N LEU A 64 -0.54 2.75 -0.72
CA LEU A 64 -1.24 2.44 -1.97
C LEU A 64 -1.73 3.71 -2.68
N ALA A 65 -2.28 4.67 -1.95
CA ALA A 65 -2.73 5.93 -2.52
C ALA A 65 -1.58 6.73 -3.15
N ILE A 66 -0.41 6.78 -2.50
CA ILE A 66 0.77 7.47 -3.03
C ILE A 66 1.25 6.83 -4.33
N VAL A 67 1.38 5.50 -4.37
CA VAL A 67 1.79 4.78 -5.58
C VAL A 67 0.80 5.04 -6.71
N ARG A 68 -0.51 4.96 -6.43
CA ARG A 68 -1.54 5.20 -7.44
C ARG A 68 -1.53 6.64 -7.95
N ASP A 69 -1.36 7.61 -7.06
CA ASP A 69 -1.31 9.02 -7.44
C ASP A 69 -0.09 9.34 -8.33
N ALA A 70 1.07 8.76 -8.02
CA ALA A 70 2.27 8.89 -8.84
C ALA A 70 2.14 8.18 -10.21
N GLN A 71 1.39 7.08 -10.30
CA GLN A 71 1.04 6.46 -11.59
C GLN A 71 0.21 7.43 -12.44
N GLU A 72 -0.83 8.04 -11.85
CA GLU A 72 -1.71 8.98 -12.54
C GLU A 72 -0.96 10.26 -12.96
N ALA A 73 -0.01 10.72 -12.16
CA ALA A 73 0.85 11.85 -12.46
C ALA A 73 2.04 11.53 -13.39
N ARG A 74 2.26 10.25 -13.74
CA ARG A 74 3.42 9.76 -14.53
C ARG A 74 4.77 10.12 -13.91
N THR A 75 4.83 10.15 -12.59
CA THR A 75 6.03 10.41 -11.78
C THR A 75 6.51 9.15 -11.06
N LEU A 76 5.77 8.05 -11.14
CA LEU A 76 6.22 6.77 -10.59
C LEU A 76 7.39 6.21 -11.40
N VAL A 77 8.51 6.02 -10.72
CA VAL A 77 9.63 5.20 -11.19
C VAL A 77 9.33 3.76 -10.82
N ASP A 78 8.99 2.96 -11.82
CA ASP A 78 8.73 1.54 -11.65
C ASP A 78 10.06 0.77 -11.59
N ASN A 79 10.60 0.64 -10.38
CA ASN A 79 11.80 -0.14 -10.08
C ASN A 79 11.50 -1.50 -9.44
N ARG A 80 10.25 -1.97 -9.56
CA ARG A 80 9.83 -3.26 -8.98
C ARG A 80 10.62 -4.40 -9.62
N ARG A 81 11.06 -5.34 -8.79
CA ARG A 81 11.68 -6.58 -9.28
C ARG A 81 10.60 -7.51 -9.84
N GLY A 82 10.28 -7.36 -11.12
CA GLY A 82 9.36 -8.24 -11.81
C GLY A 82 9.89 -9.68 -11.87
N SER A 83 9.07 -10.65 -11.47
CA SER A 83 9.40 -12.07 -11.57
C SER A 83 8.27 -12.82 -12.28
N PRO A 84 8.43 -13.17 -13.57
CA PRO A 84 7.42 -13.90 -14.34
C PRO A 84 6.99 -15.21 -13.67
N GLY A 85 7.90 -15.89 -12.99
CA GLY A 85 7.60 -17.13 -12.25
C GLY A 85 6.63 -16.92 -11.08
N VAL A 86 6.73 -15.81 -10.35
CA VAL A 86 5.80 -15.49 -9.25
C VAL A 86 4.42 -15.16 -9.82
N LEU A 87 4.34 -14.42 -10.91
CA LEU A 87 3.07 -14.13 -11.58
C LEU A 87 2.38 -15.44 -12.03
N ALA A 88 3.12 -16.36 -12.65
CA ALA A 88 2.60 -17.67 -13.05
C ALA A 88 2.17 -18.57 -11.88
N VAL A 89 2.68 -18.35 -10.66
CA VAL A 89 2.20 -19.04 -9.45
C VAL A 89 0.95 -18.35 -8.91
N MET A 90 0.94 -17.02 -8.86
CA MET A 90 -0.22 -16.25 -8.40
C MET A 90 -1.45 -16.46 -9.31
N ASP A 91 -1.26 -16.57 -10.62
CA ASP A 91 -2.33 -16.87 -11.58
C ASP A 91 -2.98 -18.25 -11.31
N ARG A 92 -2.22 -19.20 -10.76
CA ARG A 92 -2.75 -20.51 -10.31
C ARG A 92 -3.52 -20.43 -9.00
N HIS A 93 -3.33 -19.35 -8.24
CA HIS A 93 -3.97 -19.08 -6.95
C HIS A 93 -4.97 -17.92 -7.02
N ASP A 94 -5.44 -17.55 -8.21
CA ASP A 94 -6.45 -16.51 -8.45
C ASP A 94 -7.63 -16.68 -7.46
N ALA A 95 -8.16 -15.56 -6.96
CA ALA A 95 -9.35 -15.49 -6.10
C ALA A 95 -10.54 -16.31 -6.60
N SER A 96 -10.65 -16.57 -7.91
CA SER A 96 -11.62 -17.52 -8.49
C SER A 96 -11.48 -18.96 -7.98
N SER A 97 -10.32 -19.32 -7.43
CA SER A 97 -9.97 -20.62 -6.85
C SER A 97 -10.04 -20.66 -5.31
N MET A 98 -10.24 -19.51 -4.64
CA MET A 98 -10.40 -19.47 -3.18
C MET A 98 -11.84 -19.85 -2.79
N PRO A 99 -12.05 -20.72 -1.78
CA PRO A 99 -13.39 -21.03 -1.31
C PRO A 99 -14.02 -19.73 -0.78
N VAL A 100 -15.14 -19.31 -1.38
CA VAL A 100 -15.94 -18.20 -0.87
C VAL A 100 -16.29 -18.51 0.59
N VAL A 101 -15.73 -17.74 1.52
CA VAL A 101 -16.09 -17.82 2.93
C VAL A 101 -17.52 -17.29 3.04
N LYS A 102 -18.49 -18.21 3.00
CA LYS A 102 -19.88 -17.87 3.31
C LYS A 102 -19.92 -17.41 4.78
N PRO A 103 -20.64 -16.33 5.10
CA PRO A 103 -20.79 -15.90 6.49
C PRO A 103 -21.36 -17.06 7.30
N ARG A 104 -20.78 -17.30 8.48
CA ARG A 104 -21.30 -18.28 9.44
C ARG A 104 -22.71 -17.82 9.86
N PRO A 105 -23.75 -18.67 9.79
CA PRO A 105 -25.06 -18.31 10.30
C PRO A 105 -24.96 -18.00 11.81
N ALA A 106 -25.68 -16.96 12.23
CA ALA A 106 -25.77 -16.50 13.62
C ALA A 106 -26.31 -17.59 14.56
#